data_AF-A0AAD4JQU9-F1
#
_entry.id   AF-A0AAD4JQU9-F1
#
_cell.length_a   1.000
_cell.length_b   1.000
_cell.length_c   1.000
_cell.angle_alpha   90.00
_cell.angle_beta   90.00
_cell.angle_gamma   90.00
#
_symmetry.space_group_name_H-M   'P 1'
#
loop_
_entity.id
_entity.type
_entity.pdbx_description
1 polymer ?
#
loop_
_entity_poly.entity_id
_entity_poly.type
_entity_poly.pdbx_seq_one_letter_code
_entity_poly.pdbx_strand_id
1 'polypeptide(L)'
;METGLSMLVSGIEKISRKVSTYKDFGGNGLPKSNKYSGLPVVAYSVIKRTNEIVEELLRQVESSVKARNEAREVVDQRNYEIAIEVTLSLREKSDEFLLRELARRWNDHKIMVKWLTRFFNYLDRFYVQRKALPSLHEARISGFHELVYKEFKCKAADVVLL
;
A
#
# COMPACT_ATOMS: atom_id res chain seq x y z
N MET A 1 -29.08 -15.25 -37.73
CA MET A 1 -28.67 -16.07 -36.57
C MET A 1 -27.14 -16.16 -36.44
N GLU A 2 -26.39 -16.23 -37.56
CA GLU A 2 -24.92 -16.27 -37.56
C GLU A 2 -24.21 -15.06 -36.92
N THR A 3 -24.77 -13.86 -37.01
CA THR A 3 -24.15 -12.64 -36.48
C THR A 3 -23.93 -12.73 -34.95
N GLY A 4 -24.93 -13.18 -34.18
CA GLY A 4 -24.81 -13.30 -32.72
C GLY A 4 -23.78 -14.34 -32.28
N LEU A 5 -23.67 -15.46 -32.99
CA LEU A 5 -22.66 -16.50 -32.73
C LEU A 5 -21.25 -15.97 -32.94
N SER A 6 -21.01 -15.28 -34.07
CA SER A 6 -19.70 -14.71 -34.39
C SER A 6 -19.26 -13.65 -33.38
N MET A 7 -20.20 -12.87 -32.86
CA MET A 7 -19.94 -11.88 -31.81
C MET A 7 -19.54 -12.53 -30.49
N LEU A 8 -20.20 -13.62 -30.08
CA LEU A 8 -19.85 -14.35 -28.86
C LEU A 8 -18.45 -14.96 -28.95
N VAL A 9 -18.13 -15.62 -30.07
CA VAL A 9 -16.82 -16.22 -30.33
C VAL A 9 -15.72 -15.15 -30.33
N SER A 10 -15.91 -14.06 -31.08
CA SER A 10 -14.93 -12.96 -31.12
C SER A 10 -14.75 -12.30 -29.75
N GLY A 11 -15.84 -12.14 -28.99
CA GLY A 11 -15.81 -11.59 -27.64
C GLY A 11 -14.93 -12.41 -26.70
N ILE A 12 -15.17 -13.73 -26.63
CA ILE A 12 -14.40 -14.61 -25.75
C ILE A 12 -12.94 -14.75 -26.18
N GLU A 13 -12.63 -14.67 -27.48
CA GLU A 13 -11.25 -14.65 -27.98
C GLU A 13 -10.51 -13.37 -27.58
N LYS A 14 -11.16 -12.20 -27.64
CA LYS A 14 -10.59 -10.94 -27.14
C LYS A 14 -10.30 -11.00 -25.65
N ILE A 15 -11.22 -11.56 -24.87
CA ILE A 15 -11.03 -11.75 -23.42
C ILE A 15 -9.87 -12.71 -23.17
N SER A 16 -9.85 -13.87 -23.82
CA SER A 16 -8.79 -14.88 -23.71
C SER A 16 -7.40 -14.30 -23.97
N ARG A 17 -7.28 -13.43 -24.99
CA ARG A 17 -6.02 -12.72 -25.29
C ARG A 17 -5.63 -11.70 -24.21
N LYS A 18 -6.58 -10.99 -23.62
CA LYS A 18 -6.29 -10.02 -22.56
C LYS A 18 -5.74 -10.69 -21.30
N VAL A 19 -6.18 -11.92 -21.01
CA VAL A 19 -5.74 -12.68 -19.83
C VAL A 19 -4.58 -13.63 -20.13
N SER A 20 -3.99 -13.57 -21.33
CA SER A 20 -2.92 -14.49 -21.75
C SER A 20 -1.63 -14.35 -20.92
N THR A 21 -1.47 -13.22 -20.21
CA THR A 21 -0.37 -13.00 -19.27
C THR A 21 -0.39 -13.94 -18.07
N TYR A 22 -1.57 -14.46 -17.70
CA TYR A 22 -1.72 -15.40 -16.59
C TYR A 22 -1.59 -16.84 -17.06
N LYS A 23 -2.16 -17.15 -18.22
CA LYS A 23 -2.13 -18.46 -18.87
C LYS A 23 -2.55 -18.31 -20.32
N ASP A 24 -1.91 -19.02 -21.25
CA ASP A 24 -2.37 -19.01 -22.63
C ASP A 24 -3.64 -19.87 -22.78
N PHE A 25 -4.77 -19.20 -22.98
CA PHE A 25 -6.04 -19.84 -23.30
C PHE A 25 -6.26 -19.95 -24.82
N GLY A 26 -5.56 -19.16 -25.64
CA GLY A 26 -5.84 -19.01 -27.07
C GLY A 26 -5.27 -20.12 -27.95
N GLY A 27 -4.18 -20.78 -27.51
CA GLY A 27 -3.40 -21.70 -28.34
C GLY A 27 -4.16 -22.83 -29.02
N ASN A 28 -5.25 -23.33 -28.43
CA ASN A 28 -6.01 -24.48 -28.94
C ASN A 28 -7.44 -24.12 -29.41
N GLY A 29 -7.75 -22.83 -29.57
CA GLY A 29 -9.11 -22.36 -29.87
C GLY A 29 -10.09 -22.63 -28.72
N LEU A 30 -11.39 -22.50 -28.99
CA LEU A 30 -12.42 -22.67 -27.97
C LEU A 30 -12.69 -24.15 -27.64
N PRO A 31 -13.02 -24.48 -26.37
CA PRO A 31 -13.30 -25.85 -25.96
C PRO A 31 -14.58 -26.36 -26.62
N LYS A 32 -14.54 -27.45 -27.38
CA LYS A 32 -15.73 -28.02 -28.05
C LYS A 32 -16.35 -29.15 -27.24
N SER A 33 -17.66 -29.34 -27.37
CA SER A 33 -18.39 -30.50 -26.82
C SER A 33 -18.84 -31.40 -27.94
N ASN A 34 -18.66 -32.71 -27.78
CA ASN A 34 -19.22 -33.71 -28.71
C ASN A 34 -20.71 -33.98 -28.47
N LYS A 35 -21.29 -33.44 -27.39
CA LYS A 35 -22.70 -33.66 -26.99
C LYS A 35 -23.66 -32.65 -27.58
N TYR A 36 -23.15 -31.52 -28.07
CA TYR A 36 -23.96 -30.38 -28.53
C TYR A 36 -23.56 -30.00 -29.95
N SER A 37 -24.50 -29.47 -30.73
CA SER A 37 -24.26 -28.94 -32.07
C SER A 37 -24.97 -27.58 -32.23
N GLY A 38 -24.58 -26.81 -33.25
CA GLY A 38 -25.17 -25.49 -33.51
C GLY A 38 -24.94 -24.46 -32.39
N LEU A 39 -25.98 -23.74 -31.99
CA LEU A 39 -25.89 -22.68 -30.98
C LEU A 39 -25.50 -23.20 -29.57
N PRO A 40 -26.06 -24.32 -29.06
CA PRO A 40 -25.68 -24.89 -27.78
C PRO A 40 -24.19 -25.21 -27.62
N VAL A 41 -23.49 -25.66 -28.68
CA VAL A 41 -22.05 -25.95 -28.56
C VAL A 41 -21.24 -24.67 -28.37
N VAL A 42 -21.61 -23.58 -29.06
CA VAL A 42 -20.95 -22.28 -28.89
C VAL A 42 -21.19 -21.72 -27.49
N ALA A 43 -22.42 -21.82 -26.97
CA ALA A 43 -22.72 -21.41 -25.60
C ALA A 43 -21.88 -22.19 -24.58
N TYR A 44 -21.81 -23.53 -24.71
CA TYR A 44 -20.96 -24.36 -23.86
C TYR A 44 -19.48 -23.95 -23.94
N SER A 45 -18.96 -23.73 -25.14
CA SER A 45 -17.57 -23.33 -25.37
C SER A 45 -17.21 -22.02 -24.68
N VAL A 46 -18.09 -21.02 -24.79
CA VAL A 46 -17.91 -19.71 -24.16
C VAL A 46 -17.96 -19.83 -22.64
N ILE A 47 -18.95 -20.55 -22.11
CA ILE A 47 -19.10 -20.75 -20.66
C ILE A 47 -17.89 -21.49 -20.10
N LYS A 48 -17.48 -22.58 -20.73
CA LYS A 48 -16.33 -23.36 -20.29
C LYS A 48 -15.05 -22.53 -20.29
N ARG A 49 -14.79 -21.79 -21.37
CA ARG A 49 -13.63 -20.89 -21.43
C ARG A 49 -13.69 -19.80 -20.36
N THR A 50 -14.87 -19.26 -20.09
CA THR A 50 -15.05 -18.25 -19.04
C THR A 50 -14.72 -18.84 -17.67
N ASN A 51 -15.18 -20.06 -17.37
CA ASN A 51 -14.86 -20.74 -16.11
C ASN A 51 -13.36 -21.01 -15.97
N GLU A 52 -12.70 -21.52 -17.02
CA GLU A 52 -11.24 -21.74 -17.02
C GLU A 52 -10.46 -20.45 -16.71
N ILE A 53 -10.91 -19.31 -17.25
CA ILE A 53 -10.31 -17.99 -16.98
C ILE A 53 -10.55 -17.58 -15.52
N VAL A 54 -11.77 -17.72 -15.01
CA VAL A 54 -12.10 -17.35 -13.64
C VAL A 54 -11.31 -18.20 -12.64
N GLU A 55 -11.24 -19.51 -12.84
CA GLU A 55 -10.48 -20.42 -11.98
C GLU A 55 -8.99 -20.06 -11.94
N GLU A 56 -8.38 -19.76 -13.10
CA GLU A 56 -6.98 -19.35 -13.14
C GLU A 56 -6.75 -18.00 -12.47
N LEU A 57 -7.64 -17.01 -12.68
CA LEU A 57 -7.53 -15.71 -12.02
C LEU A 57 -7.67 -15.84 -10.49
N LEU A 58 -8.59 -16.66 -10.00
CA LEU A 58 -8.71 -16.96 -8.58
C LEU A 58 -7.44 -17.60 -8.02
N ARG A 59 -6.87 -18.57 -8.74
CA ARG A 59 -5.61 -19.22 -8.37
C ARG A 59 -4.44 -18.23 -8.29
N GLN A 60 -4.36 -17.29 -9.23
CA GLN A 60 -3.33 -16.24 -9.25
C GLN A 60 -3.51 -15.25 -8.09
N VAL A 61 -4.74 -14.88 -7.76
CA VAL A 61 -5.05 -14.03 -6.60
C VAL A 61 -4.65 -14.72 -5.30
N GLU A 62 -5.01 -15.99 -5.12
CA GLU A 62 -4.65 -16.77 -3.94
C GLU A 62 -3.14 -16.90 -3.78
N SER A 63 -2.43 -17.21 -4.87
CA SER A 63 -0.97 -17.28 -4.88
C SER A 63 -0.32 -15.93 -4.52
N SER A 64 -0.85 -14.84 -5.06
CA SER A 64 -0.38 -13.48 -4.75
C SER A 64 -0.62 -13.09 -3.29
N VAL A 65 -1.77 -13.48 -2.72
CA VAL A 65 -2.10 -13.26 -1.31
C VAL A 65 -1.15 -14.04 -0.41
N LYS A 66 -0.87 -15.31 -0.74
CA LYS A 66 0.06 -16.15 0.01
C LYS A 66 1.46 -15.54 0.03
N ALA A 67 2.00 -15.20 -1.13
CA ALA A 67 3.33 -14.58 -1.25
C ALA A 67 3.42 -13.25 -0.47
N ARG A 68 2.37 -12.42 -0.50
CA ARG A 68 2.31 -11.18 0.28
C ARG A 68 2.30 -11.44 1.78
N ASN A 69 1.57 -12.45 2.24
CA ASN A 69 1.50 -12.78 3.66
C ASN A 69 2.83 -13.33 4.16
N GLU A 70 3.48 -14.21 3.40
CA GLU A 70 4.85 -14.69 3.69
C GLU A 70 5.85 -13.53 3.77
N ALA A 71 5.78 -12.57 2.84
CA ALA A 71 6.63 -11.38 2.88
C ALA A 71 6.37 -10.50 4.12
N ARG A 72 5.12 -10.40 4.58
CA ARG A 72 4.77 -9.68 5.82
C ARG A 72 5.36 -10.35 7.04
N GLU A 73 5.24 -11.67 7.15
CA GLU A 73 5.82 -12.44 8.27
C GLU A 73 7.34 -12.28 8.34
N VAL A 74 8.03 -12.31 7.19
CA VAL A 74 9.48 -12.06 7.10
C VAL A 74 9.84 -10.65 7.58
N VAL A 75 9.07 -9.65 7.17
CA VAL A 75 9.29 -8.25 7.60
C VAL A 75 9.04 -8.08 9.09
N ASP A 76 7.96 -8.67 9.62
CA ASP A 76 7.62 -8.58 11.04
C ASP A 76 8.69 -9.26 11.90
N GLN A 77 9.15 -10.45 11.51
CA GLN A 77 10.25 -11.14 12.18
C GLN A 77 11.52 -10.29 12.21
N ARG A 78 11.91 -9.68 11.08
CA ARG A 78 13.08 -8.81 11.03
C ARG A 78 12.90 -7.54 11.86
N ASN A 79 11.69 -6.98 11.92
CA ASN A 79 11.38 -5.84 12.76
C ASN A 79 11.53 -6.18 14.25
N TYR A 80 11.11 -7.38 14.68
CA TYR A 80 11.33 -7.86 16.04
C TYR A 80 12.82 -7.99 16.36
N GLU A 81 13.63 -8.56 15.46
CA GLU A 81 15.08 -8.68 15.63
C GLU A 81 15.75 -7.31 15.78
N ILE A 82 15.41 -6.36 14.90
CA ILE A 82 15.93 -4.98 14.97
C ILE A 82 15.50 -4.31 16.29
N ALA A 83 14.26 -4.50 16.73
CA ALA A 83 13.79 -3.93 17.99
C ALA A 83 14.59 -4.47 19.20
N ILE A 84 14.94 -5.75 19.18
CA ILE A 84 15.81 -6.37 20.20
C ILE A 84 17.22 -5.78 20.13
N GLU A 85 17.85 -5.76 18.95
CA GLU A 85 19.20 -5.19 18.77
C GLU A 85 19.29 -3.72 19.19
N VAL A 86 18.29 -2.92 18.82
CA VAL A 86 18.19 -1.51 19.24
C VAL A 86 18.02 -1.43 20.75
N THR A 87 17.15 -2.22 21.36
CA THR A 87 16.93 -2.21 22.82
C THR A 87 18.19 -2.62 23.59
N LEU A 88 18.91 -3.63 23.11
CA LEU A 88 20.16 -4.09 23.71
C LEU A 88 21.27 -3.04 23.58
N SER A 89 21.46 -2.47 22.38
CA SER A 89 22.46 -1.42 22.14
C SER A 89 22.15 -0.10 22.85
N LEU A 90 20.87 0.18 23.15
CA LEU A 90 20.47 1.29 24.01
C LEU A 90 20.76 1.02 25.49
N ARG A 91 20.60 -0.22 25.98
CA ARG A 91 20.97 -0.61 27.35
C ARG A 91 22.48 -0.60 27.59
N GLU A 92 23.28 -0.87 26.55
CA GLU A 92 24.75 -0.82 26.64
C GLU A 92 25.31 0.61 26.66
N LYS A 93 24.52 1.60 26.23
CA LYS A 93 24.90 3.02 26.30
C LYS A 93 24.32 3.63 27.57
N SER A 94 25.17 4.24 28.40
CA SER A 94 24.76 4.83 29.67
C SER A 94 23.56 5.76 29.53
N ASP A 95 22.63 5.73 30.51
CA ASP A 95 21.46 6.61 30.55
C ASP A 95 21.84 8.09 30.43
N GLU A 96 23.02 8.47 30.90
CA GLU A 96 23.58 9.82 30.77
C GLU A 96 23.83 10.22 29.30
N PHE A 97 24.30 9.30 28.46
CA PHE A 97 24.49 9.57 27.03
C PHE A 97 23.13 9.74 26.33
N LEU A 98 22.14 8.91 26.67
CA LEU A 98 20.78 9.01 26.12
C LEU A 98 20.10 10.31 26.52
N LEU A 99 20.20 10.72 27.79
CA LEU A 99 19.67 11.99 28.27
C LEU A 99 20.36 13.19 27.61
N ARG A 100 21.68 13.14 27.43
CA ARG A 100 22.44 14.20 26.75
C ARG A 100 22.05 14.32 25.27
N GLU A 101 21.89 13.21 24.58
CA GLU A 101 21.51 13.20 23.17
C GLU A 101 20.04 13.60 22.97
N LEU A 102 19.15 13.21 23.89
CA LEU A 102 17.76 13.67 23.93
C LEU A 102 17.68 15.19 24.15
N ALA A 103 18.45 15.72 25.10
CA ALA A 103 18.51 17.15 25.37
C ALA A 103 19.02 17.95 24.15
N ARG A 104 20.02 17.41 23.44
CA ARG A 104 20.55 17.99 22.19
C ARG A 104 19.48 18.01 21.10
N ARG A 105 18.86 16.86 20.79
CA ARG A 105 17.80 16.76 19.76
C ARG A 105 16.59 17.63 20.08
N TRP A 106 16.21 17.76 21.34
CA TRP A 106 15.13 18.65 21.78
C TRP A 106 15.46 20.12 21.50
N ASN A 107 16.72 20.54 21.69
CA ASN A 107 17.15 21.91 21.40
C ASN A 107 17.16 22.20 19.89
N ASP A 108 17.66 21.25 19.08
CA ASP A 108 17.66 21.34 17.62
C ASP A 108 16.22 21.39 17.07
N HIS A 109 15.33 20.60 17.65
CA HIS A 109 13.91 20.62 17.31
C HIS A 109 13.25 21.98 17.60
N LYS A 110 13.52 22.61 18.75
CA LYS A 110 13.01 23.96 19.06
C LYS A 110 13.47 24.99 18.01
N ILE A 111 14.71 24.88 17.56
CA ILE A 111 15.26 25.76 16.53
C ILE A 111 14.51 25.53 15.21
N MET A 112 14.34 24.27 14.78
CA MET A 112 13.59 23.92 13.57
C MET A 112 12.13 24.40 13.62
N VAL A 113 11.43 24.22 14.75
CA VAL A 113 10.06 24.72 14.93
C VAL A 113 10.00 26.24 14.80
N LYS A 114 10.93 26.98 15.42
CA LYS A 114 11.02 28.44 15.26
C LYS A 114 11.24 28.85 13.80
N TRP A 115 12.11 28.14 13.07
CA TRP A 115 12.35 28.40 11.65
C TRP A 115 11.12 28.14 10.78
N LEU A 116 10.44 27.01 10.99
CA LEU A 116 9.22 26.67 10.25
C LEU A 116 8.12 27.70 10.52
N THR A 117 7.87 28.07 11.78
CA THR A 117 6.89 29.13 12.11
C THR A 117 7.18 30.42 11.33
N ARG A 118 8.45 30.85 11.27
CA ARG A 118 8.83 32.06 10.51
C ARG A 118 8.64 31.89 9.00
N PHE A 119 9.02 30.74 8.45
CA PHE A 119 8.87 30.43 7.02
C PHE A 119 7.41 30.45 6.60
N PHE A 120 6.54 29.81 7.37
CA PHE A 120 5.12 29.77 7.04
C PHE A 120 4.41 31.11 7.29
N ASN A 121 4.80 31.89 8.30
CA ASN A 121 4.31 33.26 8.46
C ASN A 121 4.69 34.15 7.26
N TYR A 122 5.86 33.92 6.66
CA TYR A 122 6.26 34.61 5.44
C TYR A 122 5.38 34.21 4.24
N LEU A 123 5.14 32.91 4.05
CA LEU A 123 4.28 32.42 2.96
C LEU A 123 2.83 32.92 3.08
N ASP A 124 2.25 32.91 4.29
CA ASP A 124 0.91 33.44 4.53
C ASP A 124 0.83 34.94 4.22
N ARG A 125 1.85 35.71 4.64
CA ARG A 125 1.84 37.16 4.47
C ARG A 125 2.05 37.61 3.02
N PHE A 126 2.93 36.95 2.26
CA PHE A 126 3.31 37.43 0.92
C PHE A 126 2.74 36.61 -0.23
N TYR A 127 2.55 35.31 -0.04
CA TYR A 127 2.13 34.39 -1.11
C TYR A 127 0.61 34.19 -1.12
N VAL A 128 -0.01 34.04 0.06
CA VAL A 128 -1.46 33.80 0.20
C VAL A 128 -2.27 35.07 -0.02
N GLN A 129 -1.84 36.22 0.53
CA GLN A 129 -2.49 37.52 0.26
C GLN A 129 -2.50 37.91 -1.22
N ARG A 130 -1.46 37.56 -1.99
CA ARG A 130 -1.38 37.87 -3.43
C ARG A 130 -2.23 36.96 -4.32
N LYS A 131 -2.67 35.80 -3.83
CA LYS A 131 -3.40 34.78 -4.61
C LYS A 131 -4.81 34.45 -4.08
N ALA A 132 -5.27 35.12 -3.02
CA ALA A 132 -6.61 34.94 -2.43
C ALA A 132 -6.97 33.48 -2.09
N LEU A 133 -6.03 32.75 -1.45
CA LEU A 133 -6.26 31.37 -0.99
C LEU A 133 -6.59 31.33 0.52
N PRO A 134 -7.33 30.29 1.01
CA PRO A 134 -7.58 30.12 2.44
C PRO A 134 -6.29 29.80 3.22
N SER A 135 -6.18 30.31 4.46
CA SER A 135 -4.91 30.29 5.22
C SER A 135 -4.49 28.89 5.66
N LEU A 136 -3.17 28.65 5.63
CA LEU A 136 -2.51 27.39 6.01
C LEU A 136 -2.37 27.22 7.54
N HIS A 137 -3.14 27.96 8.32
CA HIS A 137 -2.96 28.09 9.77
C HIS A 137 -3.57 26.91 10.55
N GLU A 138 -4.75 26.43 10.15
CA GLU A 138 -5.48 25.41 10.93
C GLU A 138 -5.02 23.98 10.65
N ALA A 139 -4.76 23.62 9.38
CA ALA A 139 -4.46 22.24 9.02
C ALA A 139 -3.05 21.77 9.43
N ARG A 140 -2.13 22.71 9.70
CA ARG A 140 -0.69 22.41 9.79
C ARG A 140 -0.15 22.37 11.21
N ILE A 141 -0.75 23.10 12.15
CA ILE A 141 -0.33 23.10 13.56
C ILE A 141 -0.84 21.85 14.27
N SER A 142 -2.11 21.46 14.05
CA SER A 142 -2.76 20.36 14.77
C SER A 142 -2.10 19.00 14.46
N GLY A 143 -1.89 18.67 13.19
CA GLY A 143 -1.35 17.35 12.82
C GLY A 143 0.11 17.12 13.25
N PHE A 144 0.94 18.16 13.17
CA PHE A 144 2.36 18.04 13.54
C PHE A 144 2.56 18.06 15.06
N HIS A 145 1.82 18.91 15.78
CA HIS A 145 1.90 18.97 17.25
C HIS A 145 1.36 17.68 17.90
N GLU A 146 0.29 17.10 17.36
CA GLU A 146 -0.34 15.91 17.93
C GLU A 146 0.50 14.65 17.76
N LEU A 147 1.09 14.44 16.58
CA LEU A 147 1.99 13.31 16.33
C LEU A 147 3.26 13.39 17.20
N VAL A 148 3.83 14.59 17.32
CA VAL A 148 5.07 14.80 18.09
C VAL A 148 4.80 14.74 19.61
N TYR A 149 3.73 15.37 20.10
CA TYR A 149 3.41 15.34 21.54
C TYR A 149 3.08 13.93 22.03
N LYS A 150 2.37 13.13 21.21
CA LYS A 150 2.05 11.74 21.54
C LYS A 150 3.29 10.86 21.65
N GLU A 151 4.22 11.00 20.70
CA GLU A 151 5.44 10.19 20.69
C GLU A 151 6.43 10.58 21.81
N PHE A 152 6.52 11.86 22.16
CA PHE A 152 7.36 12.32 23.27
C PHE A 152 6.78 12.01 24.65
N LYS A 153 5.45 12.07 24.84
CA LYS A 153 4.81 11.74 26.13
C LYS A 153 4.94 10.25 26.48
N CYS A 154 4.81 9.37 25.50
CA CYS A 154 5.03 7.93 25.71
C CYS A 154 6.48 7.64 26.15
N LYS A 155 7.47 8.21 25.46
CA LYS A 155 8.88 7.99 25.79
C LYS A 155 9.31 8.59 27.14
N ALA A 156 8.68 9.69 27.58
CA ALA A 156 8.95 10.29 28.89
C ALA A 156 8.28 9.53 30.05
N ALA A 157 7.10 8.94 29.83
CA ALA A 157 6.40 8.16 30.85
C ALA A 157 7.15 6.85 31.19
N ASP A 158 7.74 6.21 30.18
CA ASP A 158 8.52 4.98 30.36
C ASP A 158 9.85 5.20 31.11
N VAL A 159 10.41 6.40 31.07
CA VAL A 159 11.67 6.76 31.76
C VAL A 159 11.44 7.21 33.21
N VAL A 160 10.25 7.73 33.54
CA VAL A 160 9.91 8.23 34.90
C VAL A 160 9.29 7.14 35.80
N LEU A 161 8.85 6.01 35.22
CA LEU A 161 8.28 4.87 35.93
C LEU A 161 9.29 3.72 36.18
N LEU A 162 10.57 3.94 35.91
CA LEU A 162 11.72 3.12 36.33
C LEU A 162 12.51 3.86 37.41
#